data_AF-K1X8Q2-F1
#
_entry.id   AF-K1X8Q2-F1
#
_cell.length_a   1.000
_cell.length_b   1.000
_cell.length_c   1.000
_cell.angle_alpha   90.00
_cell.angle_beta   90.00
_cell.angle_gamma   90.00
#
_symmetry.space_group_name_H-M   'P 1'
#
loop_
_entity.id
_entity.type
_entity.pdbx_description
1 polymer ?
#
loop_
_entity_poly.entity_id
_entity_poly.type
_entity_poly.pdbx_seq_one_letter_code
_entity_poly.pdbx_strand_id
1 'polypeptide(L)'
;MLLRTLPRAALRCSLKSSIRSISTLQSNSHIYAIPSPSSPNSHILSFLPTNPPTNSLAIGTTTTLPPTPASVTENPNFLRILYDVLRLHATSDPYVQGQAAAFASSSGSALGSGGMFFPQQQQQQRRRGAGGGTGQEAAKRGPAGDGAGGASSQGGAGGGGRGGWVHVSDLRAPPDYGRIAWPEDIFGSLEVDGRGEFVEGEGGVRGNWQESGSYRVVTREGILGLSDFLRGKLIERLREEEKIATR
;
A
#
# COMPACT_ATOMS: atom_id res chain seq x y z
N MET A 1 38.36 -23.67 74.01
CA MET A 1 38.04 -23.97 72.60
C MET A 1 36.69 -23.35 72.27
N LEU A 2 36.68 -22.25 71.51
CA LEU A 2 35.46 -21.53 71.10
C LEU A 2 35.12 -21.91 69.66
N LEU A 3 34.16 -22.82 69.46
CA LEU A 3 33.65 -23.17 68.13
C LEU A 3 32.63 -22.10 67.70
N ARG A 4 33.03 -21.27 66.74
CA ARG A 4 32.13 -20.29 66.08
C ARG A 4 31.37 -20.99 64.95
N THR A 5 30.06 -21.10 65.10
CA THR A 5 29.15 -21.51 64.02
C THR A 5 28.91 -20.34 63.08
N LEU A 6 29.34 -20.45 61.82
CA LEU A 6 29.02 -19.48 60.76
C LEU A 6 27.60 -19.74 60.23
N PRO A 7 26.74 -18.71 60.09
CA PRO A 7 25.45 -18.88 59.45
C PRO A 7 25.64 -19.02 57.93
N ARG A 8 25.08 -20.09 57.38
CA ARG A 8 25.01 -20.38 55.95
C ARG A 8 24.01 -19.40 55.31
N ALA A 9 24.53 -18.33 54.70
CA ALA A 9 23.73 -17.40 53.93
C ALA A 9 23.12 -18.14 52.71
N ALA A 10 21.80 -18.31 52.73
CA ALA A 10 21.06 -18.79 51.57
C ALA A 10 21.05 -17.68 50.52
N LEU A 11 21.84 -17.84 49.46
CA LEU A 11 21.73 -17.06 48.23
C LEU A 11 20.33 -17.29 47.66
N ARG A 12 19.39 -16.36 47.92
CA ARG A 12 18.15 -16.25 47.17
C ARG A 12 18.51 -15.76 45.77
N CYS A 13 18.82 -16.70 44.90
CA CYS A 13 18.97 -16.45 43.48
C CYS A 13 17.57 -16.16 42.91
N SER A 14 17.15 -14.89 42.91
CA SER A 14 15.93 -14.45 42.22
C SER A 14 16.20 -14.38 40.72
N LEU A 15 16.47 -15.53 40.09
CA LEU A 15 16.42 -15.68 38.64
C LEU A 15 14.95 -15.79 38.22
N LYS A 16 14.24 -14.68 38.22
CA LYS A 16 13.07 -14.49 37.37
C LYS A 16 13.47 -13.62 36.19
N SER A 17 14.48 -14.05 35.43
CA SER A 17 14.56 -13.61 34.05
C SER A 17 13.48 -14.37 33.31
N SER A 18 12.29 -13.76 33.21
CA SER A 18 11.27 -14.24 32.30
C SER A 18 11.90 -14.28 30.92
N ILE A 19 12.13 -15.48 30.40
CA ILE A 19 12.58 -15.68 29.04
C ILE A 19 11.45 -15.13 28.16
N ARG A 20 11.55 -13.86 27.76
CA ARG A 20 10.61 -13.24 26.83
C ARG A 20 10.76 -13.98 25.51
N SER A 21 9.85 -14.90 25.20
CA SER A 21 9.75 -15.47 23.87
C SER A 21 9.26 -14.37 22.94
N ILE A 22 10.19 -13.80 22.17
CA ILE A 22 9.86 -12.97 21.02
C ILE A 22 9.17 -13.90 20.02
N SER A 23 7.86 -13.72 19.84
CA SER A 23 7.09 -14.46 18.85
C SER A 23 6.89 -13.57 17.62
N THR A 24 6.99 -14.13 16.42
CA THR A 24 6.61 -13.43 15.20
C THR A 24 5.15 -13.71 14.89
N LEU A 25 4.49 -12.77 14.22
CA LEU A 25 3.12 -12.96 13.75
C LEU A 25 3.10 -14.00 12.63
N GLN A 26 2.15 -14.95 12.69
CA GLN A 26 2.00 -15.98 11.64
C GLN A 26 1.71 -15.39 10.27
N SER A 27 0.99 -14.27 10.21
CA SER A 27 0.69 -13.56 8.97
C SER A 27 1.86 -12.70 8.47
N ASN A 28 2.80 -12.32 9.34
CA ASN A 28 3.91 -11.45 8.99
C ASN A 28 5.14 -11.75 9.85
N SER A 29 6.13 -12.44 9.26
CA SER A 29 7.36 -12.86 9.94
C SER A 29 8.26 -11.70 10.37
N HIS A 30 8.01 -10.49 9.88
CA HIS A 30 8.82 -9.30 10.20
C HIS A 30 8.26 -8.47 11.35
N ILE A 31 7.06 -8.82 11.85
CA ILE A 31 6.45 -8.15 12.99
C ILE A 31 6.59 -9.04 14.22
N TYR A 32 7.26 -8.51 15.22
CA TYR A 32 7.48 -9.16 16.50
C TYR A 32 6.36 -8.79 17.47
N ALA A 33 5.72 -9.81 18.05
CA ALA A 33 4.81 -9.71 19.17
C ALA A 33 5.59 -9.99 20.47
N ILE A 34 5.86 -8.91 21.22
CA ILE A 34 6.63 -8.92 22.46
C ILE A 34 5.67 -8.77 23.64
N PRO A 35 5.67 -9.66 24.64
CA PRO A 35 4.82 -9.48 25.83
C PRO A 35 5.13 -8.17 26.56
N SER A 36 4.10 -7.36 26.85
CA SER A 36 4.26 -6.11 27.60
C SER A 36 4.60 -6.39 29.07
N PRO A 37 5.54 -5.64 29.70
CA PRO A 37 5.80 -5.76 31.13
C PRO A 37 4.64 -5.24 32.00
N SER A 38 3.84 -4.31 31.48
CA SER A 38 2.81 -3.60 32.26
C SER A 38 1.50 -4.40 32.37
N SER A 39 1.22 -5.28 31.42
CA SER A 39 -0.03 -6.05 31.38
C SER A 39 0.20 -7.44 30.77
N PRO A 40 -0.16 -8.51 31.50
CA PRO A 40 0.17 -9.89 31.11
C PRO A 40 -0.58 -10.39 29.87
N ASN A 41 -1.72 -9.78 29.54
CA ASN A 41 -2.53 -10.14 28.37
C ASN A 41 -2.36 -9.17 27.18
N SER A 42 -1.30 -8.36 27.19
CA SER A 42 -1.03 -7.42 26.10
C SER A 42 0.33 -7.67 25.47
N HIS A 43 0.37 -7.56 24.17
CA HIS A 43 1.56 -7.75 23.35
C HIS A 43 1.86 -6.44 22.63
N ILE A 44 3.12 -6.06 22.61
CA ILE A 44 3.66 -4.92 21.86
C ILE A 44 4.04 -5.44 20.49
N LEU A 45 3.57 -4.77 19.44
CA LEU A 45 3.89 -5.08 18.06
C LEU A 45 5.03 -4.16 17.59
N SER A 46 6.15 -4.72 17.17
CA SER A 46 7.34 -3.95 16.76
C SER A 46 8.02 -4.57 15.55
N PHE A 47 8.65 -3.74 14.72
CA PHE A 47 9.57 -4.18 13.65
C PHE A 47 10.99 -4.48 14.15
N LEU A 48 11.34 -3.99 15.34
CA LEU A 48 12.66 -4.17 15.92
C LEU A 48 12.63 -5.27 16.98
N PRO A 49 13.57 -6.25 16.94
CA PRO A 49 13.67 -7.30 17.94
C PRO A 49 14.46 -6.86 19.20
N THR A 50 14.23 -5.64 19.69
CA THR A 50 15.00 -5.06 20.82
C THR A 50 14.44 -5.43 22.19
N ASN A 51 15.34 -5.57 23.17
CA ASN A 51 15.01 -5.86 24.57
C ASN A 51 15.86 -4.94 25.49
N PRO A 52 15.24 -4.02 26.24
CA PRO A 52 13.80 -3.79 26.38
C PRO A 52 13.15 -3.16 25.12
N PRO A 53 11.87 -3.43 24.85
CA PRO A 53 11.17 -2.85 23.71
C PRO A 53 10.97 -1.34 23.89
N THR A 54 11.23 -0.57 22.82
CA THR A 54 10.97 0.87 22.78
C THR A 54 9.52 1.16 22.42
N ASN A 55 8.68 1.37 23.43
CA ASN A 55 7.23 1.59 23.25
C ASN A 55 6.90 2.78 22.32
N SER A 56 7.76 3.79 22.24
CA SER A 56 7.58 4.96 21.38
C SER A 56 7.72 4.66 19.89
N LEU A 57 8.45 3.60 19.53
CA LEU A 57 8.73 3.17 18.15
C LEU A 57 7.95 1.92 17.74
N ALA A 58 7.26 1.30 18.68
CA ALA A 58 6.38 0.18 18.42
C ALA A 58 5.19 0.60 17.55
N ILE A 59 4.71 -0.32 16.71
CA ILE A 59 3.52 -0.17 15.87
C ILE A 59 2.29 0.12 16.73
N GLY A 60 2.17 -0.61 17.84
CA GLY A 60 1.06 -0.51 18.76
C GLY A 60 1.05 -1.63 19.79
N THR A 61 -0.02 -1.69 20.56
CA THR A 61 -0.28 -2.78 21.51
C THR A 61 -1.51 -3.56 21.09
N THR A 62 -1.52 -4.86 21.35
CA THR A 62 -2.65 -5.75 21.07
C THR A 62 -2.98 -6.63 22.27
N THR A 63 -4.27 -6.90 22.48
CA THR A 63 -4.75 -7.79 23.54
C THR A 63 -4.98 -9.22 23.07
N THR A 64 -5.09 -9.46 21.76
CA THR A 64 -5.43 -10.76 21.17
C THR A 64 -4.53 -11.04 19.98
N LEU A 65 -4.02 -12.28 19.86
CA LEU A 65 -3.29 -12.77 18.69
C LEU A 65 -4.16 -13.83 18.00
N PRO A 66 -4.52 -13.69 16.72
CA PRO A 66 -4.12 -12.64 15.75
C PRO A 66 -4.73 -11.25 16.04
N PRO A 67 -4.04 -10.16 15.66
CA PRO A 67 -4.52 -8.80 15.90
C PRO A 67 -5.79 -8.53 15.09
N THR A 68 -6.82 -8.04 15.77
CA THR A 68 -8.05 -7.53 15.17
C THR A 68 -8.14 -6.02 15.35
N PRO A 69 -8.90 -5.30 14.50
CA PRO A 69 -9.02 -3.84 14.60
C PRO A 69 -9.52 -3.34 15.96
N ALA A 70 -10.35 -4.14 16.66
CA ALA A 70 -10.86 -3.80 18.00
C ALA A 70 -9.85 -4.08 19.12
N SER A 71 -8.87 -4.94 18.88
CA SER A 71 -7.88 -5.36 19.88
C SER A 71 -6.59 -4.55 19.85
N VAL A 72 -6.35 -3.78 18.78
CA VAL A 72 -5.11 -3.05 18.55
C VAL A 72 -5.29 -1.58 18.90
N THR A 73 -4.36 -1.05 19.69
CA THR A 73 -4.21 0.39 19.91
C THR A 73 -2.98 0.85 19.16
N GLU A 74 -3.19 1.71 18.16
CA GLU A 74 -2.13 2.22 17.28
C GLU A 74 -1.29 3.28 17.98
N ASN A 75 0.01 3.32 17.66
CA ASN A 75 0.90 4.36 18.13
C ASN A 75 1.02 5.49 17.09
N PRO A 76 0.57 6.73 17.39
CA PRO A 76 0.63 7.84 16.45
C PRO A 76 2.06 8.27 16.10
N ASN A 77 3.04 8.07 16.99
CA ASN A 77 4.43 8.41 16.70
C ASN A 77 5.02 7.48 15.63
N PHE A 78 4.68 6.20 15.67
CA PHE A 78 5.07 5.25 14.63
C PHE A 78 4.46 5.64 13.27
N LEU A 79 3.17 6.00 13.23
CA LEU A 79 2.52 6.44 11.99
C LEU A 79 3.19 7.67 11.38
N ARG A 80 3.60 8.64 12.22
CA ARG A 80 4.36 9.80 11.74
C ARG A 80 5.67 9.40 11.06
N ILE A 81 6.43 8.51 11.69
CA ILE A 81 7.69 7.99 11.12
C ILE A 81 7.42 7.23 9.82
N LEU A 82 6.36 6.42 9.78
CA LEU A 82 5.94 5.68 8.59
C LEU A 82 5.64 6.64 7.43
N TYR A 83 4.82 7.67 7.64
CA TYR A 83 4.49 8.64 6.60
C TYR A 83 5.70 9.45 6.14
N ASP A 84 6.61 9.82 7.04
CA ASP A 84 7.86 10.47 6.66
C ASP A 84 8.72 9.58 5.75
N VAL A 85 8.85 8.29 6.06
CA VAL A 85 9.58 7.31 5.23
C VAL A 85 8.91 7.14 3.87
N LEU A 86 7.58 7.01 3.84
CA LEU A 86 6.82 6.88 2.59
C LEU A 86 6.98 8.12 1.71
N ARG A 87 6.84 9.31 2.29
CA ARG A 87 7.03 10.58 1.57
C ARG A 87 8.42 10.67 0.92
N LEU A 88 9.47 10.21 1.60
CA LEU A 88 10.85 10.30 1.10
C LEU A 88 11.23 9.18 0.12
N HIS A 89 10.65 7.99 0.27
CA HIS A 89 11.13 6.79 -0.43
C HIS A 89 10.12 6.12 -1.35
N ALA A 90 8.84 6.47 -1.30
CA ALA A 90 7.81 5.81 -2.12
C ALA A 90 8.06 5.97 -3.63
N THR A 91 8.65 7.07 -4.09
CA THR A 91 9.03 7.25 -5.50
C THR A 91 10.18 6.34 -5.96
N SER A 92 10.95 5.80 -5.01
CA SER A 92 12.05 4.86 -5.28
C SER A 92 11.61 3.40 -5.17
N ASP A 93 10.36 3.15 -4.76
CA ASP A 93 9.84 1.81 -4.60
C ASP A 93 9.52 1.17 -5.97
N PRO A 94 10.05 -0.03 -6.29
CA PRO A 94 9.83 -0.67 -7.57
C PRO A 94 8.35 -0.94 -7.88
N TYR A 95 7.53 -1.25 -6.87
CA TYR A 95 6.09 -1.46 -7.09
C TYR A 95 5.39 -0.17 -7.52
N VAL A 96 5.71 0.95 -6.86
CA VAL A 96 5.14 2.26 -7.19
C VAL A 96 5.64 2.75 -8.56
N GLN A 97 6.93 2.56 -8.87
CA GLN A 97 7.49 2.87 -10.20
C GLN A 97 6.82 2.05 -11.31
N GLY A 98 6.57 0.77 -11.07
CA GLY A 98 5.84 -0.10 -11.99
C GLY A 98 4.41 0.41 -12.25
N GLN A 99 3.71 0.88 -11.21
CA GLN A 99 2.38 1.48 -11.36
C GLN A 99 2.42 2.79 -12.16
N ALA A 100 3.41 3.66 -11.90
CA ALA A 100 3.60 4.90 -12.65
C ALA A 100 3.92 4.65 -14.13
N ALA A 101 4.77 3.65 -14.43
CA ALA A 101 5.06 3.23 -15.80
C ALA A 101 3.82 2.63 -16.51
N ALA A 102 3.01 1.84 -15.78
CA ALA A 102 1.75 1.31 -16.29
C ALA A 102 0.72 2.43 -16.55
N PHE A 103 0.69 3.46 -15.71
CA PHE A 103 -0.11 4.67 -15.91
C PHE A 103 0.30 5.39 -17.20
N ALA A 104 1.59 5.61 -17.43
CA ALA A 104 2.12 6.20 -18.67
C ALA A 104 1.77 5.37 -19.91
N SER A 105 1.89 4.05 -19.79
CA SER A 105 1.60 3.11 -20.88
C SER A 105 0.11 3.11 -21.23
N SER A 106 -0.77 3.21 -20.23
CA SER A 106 -2.21 3.33 -20.43
C SER A 106 -2.61 4.68 -21.04
N SER A 107 -1.92 5.75 -20.64
CA SER A 107 -2.09 7.12 -21.17
C SER A 107 -1.63 7.27 -22.62
N GLY A 108 -0.63 6.50 -23.05
CA GLY A 108 -0.16 6.41 -24.44
C GLY A 108 -0.86 5.35 -25.29
N SER A 109 -1.56 4.40 -24.67
CA SER A 109 -2.31 3.34 -25.34
C SER A 109 -3.71 3.79 -25.76
N ALA A 110 -3.76 4.84 -26.58
CA ALA A 110 -4.80 4.96 -27.61
C ALA A 110 -4.50 4.02 -28.81
N LEU A 111 -3.79 2.91 -28.58
CA LEU A 111 -3.43 1.89 -29.59
C LEU A 111 -4.56 0.86 -29.80
N GLY A 112 -5.81 1.21 -29.51
CA GLY A 112 -6.95 0.30 -29.71
C GLY A 112 -8.35 0.91 -29.66
N SER A 113 -8.52 2.19 -29.31
CA SER A 113 -9.85 2.83 -29.33
C SER A 113 -10.21 3.36 -30.72
N GLY A 114 -10.44 2.46 -31.67
CA GLY A 114 -11.41 2.66 -32.76
C GLY A 114 -11.25 3.91 -33.66
N GLY A 115 -10.06 4.50 -33.75
CA GLY A 115 -9.77 5.65 -34.60
C GLY A 115 -9.50 5.25 -36.04
N MET A 116 -10.56 4.83 -36.74
CA MET A 116 -10.76 4.93 -38.20
C MET A 116 -9.51 5.22 -39.06
N PHE A 117 -8.75 4.17 -39.42
CA PHE A 117 -7.80 4.21 -40.55
C PHE A 117 -8.29 3.28 -41.66
N PHE A 118 -9.46 3.59 -42.22
CA PHE A 118 -9.82 3.08 -43.54
C PHE A 118 -9.28 4.08 -44.57
N PRO A 119 -8.42 3.67 -45.53
CA PRO A 119 -8.12 4.53 -46.66
C PRO A 119 -9.44 4.76 -47.39
N GLN A 120 -9.94 6.00 -47.33
CA GLN A 120 -11.16 6.41 -48.01
C GLN A 120 -10.93 6.25 -49.51
N GLN A 121 -11.34 5.10 -50.05
CA GLN A 121 -11.42 4.87 -51.48
C GLN A 121 -12.38 5.93 -52.05
N GLN A 122 -11.81 6.85 -52.83
CA GLN A 122 -12.50 7.82 -53.66
C GLN A 122 -13.53 7.09 -54.55
N GLN A 123 -14.78 7.00 -54.11
CA GLN A 123 -15.90 6.71 -55.00
C GLN A 123 -16.49 8.02 -55.50
N GLN A 124 -16.06 8.40 -56.70
CA GLN A 124 -16.67 9.39 -57.57
C GLN A 124 -18.19 9.18 -57.64
N GLN A 125 -18.94 10.04 -56.95
CA GLN A 125 -20.38 10.17 -57.18
C GLN A 125 -20.61 10.88 -58.51
N ARG A 126 -20.74 10.10 -59.58
CA ARG A 126 -21.41 10.52 -60.81
C ARG A 126 -22.90 10.67 -60.51
N ARG A 127 -23.36 11.92 -60.49
CA ARG A 127 -24.79 12.29 -60.55
C ARG A 127 -25.38 11.79 -61.88
N ARG A 128 -26.38 10.90 -61.85
CA ARG A 128 -27.39 10.73 -62.91
C ARG A 128 -28.55 9.81 -62.47
N GLY A 129 -29.78 10.28 -62.67
CA GLY A 129 -31.04 9.51 -62.75
C GLY A 129 -31.67 9.16 -61.40
N ALA A 130 -32.82 9.68 -60.97
CA ALA A 130 -34.18 9.59 -61.51
C ALA A 130 -34.83 8.20 -61.34
N GLY A 131 -35.92 8.15 -60.57
CA GLY A 131 -36.84 7.01 -60.37
C GLY A 131 -36.59 6.29 -59.03
N GLY A 132 -37.49 6.17 -58.06
CA GLY A 132 -38.94 6.25 -58.07
C GLY A 132 -39.56 4.86 -57.93
N GLY A 133 -39.89 4.46 -56.69
CA GLY A 133 -41.00 3.52 -56.43
C GLY A 133 -40.70 2.05 -56.06
N THR A 134 -41.29 1.65 -54.92
CA THR A 134 -41.95 0.35 -54.60
C THR A 134 -41.11 -0.92 -54.42
N GLY A 135 -41.36 -1.63 -53.30
CA GLY A 135 -41.02 -3.05 -53.15
C GLY A 135 -40.84 -3.52 -51.71
N GLN A 136 -41.71 -4.43 -51.27
CA GLN A 136 -41.75 -5.10 -49.97
C GLN A 136 -40.52 -5.99 -49.68
N GLU A 137 -40.19 -6.06 -48.39
CA GLU A 137 -39.80 -7.25 -47.61
C GLU A 137 -38.72 -8.21 -48.15
N ALA A 138 -37.55 -8.24 -47.49
CA ALA A 138 -36.90 -9.49 -47.08
C ALA A 138 -35.67 -9.23 -46.19
N ALA A 139 -35.81 -9.62 -44.91
CA ALA A 139 -34.81 -10.27 -44.08
C ALA A 139 -33.32 -9.85 -44.17
N LYS A 140 -32.83 -9.19 -43.10
CA LYS A 140 -31.64 -9.69 -42.41
C LYS A 140 -31.64 -9.31 -40.93
N ARG A 141 -31.98 -10.29 -40.10
CA ARG A 141 -31.56 -10.35 -38.70
C ARG A 141 -30.03 -10.31 -38.66
N GLY A 142 -29.47 -9.25 -38.09
CA GLY A 142 -28.11 -9.19 -37.56
C GLY A 142 -28.22 -8.97 -36.05
N PRO A 143 -27.40 -9.63 -35.23
CA PRO A 143 -27.67 -9.80 -33.81
C PRO A 143 -27.63 -8.44 -33.11
N ALA A 144 -28.72 -8.08 -32.44
CA ALA A 144 -28.64 -7.27 -31.23
C ALA A 144 -27.97 -8.15 -30.17
N GLY A 145 -26.64 -8.27 -30.30
CA GLY A 145 -25.79 -8.82 -29.26
C GLY A 145 -25.70 -7.78 -28.17
N ASP A 146 -26.26 -8.11 -27.02
CA ASP A 146 -25.96 -7.52 -25.73
C ASP A 146 -24.44 -7.42 -25.56
N GLY A 147 -23.90 -6.25 -25.87
CA GLY A 147 -22.55 -5.86 -25.53
C GLY A 147 -22.68 -4.68 -24.62
N ALA A 148 -22.50 -4.89 -23.32
CA ALA A 148 -22.31 -3.85 -22.32
C ALA A 148 -21.03 -3.03 -22.65
N GLY A 149 -21.07 -2.25 -23.73
CA GLY A 149 -20.00 -1.39 -24.23
C GLY A 149 -20.01 -0.01 -23.56
N GLY A 150 -20.36 0.04 -22.27
CA GLY A 150 -20.53 1.28 -21.52
C GLY A 150 -19.40 1.62 -20.54
N ALA A 151 -18.35 0.79 -20.46
CA ALA A 151 -17.26 1.01 -19.49
C ALA A 151 -15.98 1.59 -20.11
N SER A 152 -15.85 1.64 -21.44
CA SER A 152 -14.63 2.15 -22.11
C SER A 152 -14.51 3.67 -22.08
N SER A 153 -15.53 4.39 -21.62
CA SER A 153 -15.50 5.86 -21.43
C SER A 153 -15.11 6.28 -20.02
N GLN A 154 -14.91 5.34 -19.10
CA GLN A 154 -14.12 5.64 -17.90
C GLN A 154 -12.67 5.72 -18.38
N GLY A 155 -12.30 6.92 -18.85
CA GLY A 155 -10.96 7.23 -19.32
C GLY A 155 -9.96 6.67 -18.32
N GLY A 156 -9.13 5.74 -18.81
CA GLY A 156 -8.04 5.18 -18.04
C GLY A 156 -7.22 6.30 -17.42
N ALA A 157 -6.59 5.99 -16.29
CA ALA A 157 -5.73 6.89 -15.57
C ALA A 157 -4.75 7.57 -16.56
N GLY A 158 -4.92 8.90 -16.78
CA GLY A 158 -4.09 9.75 -17.64
C GLY A 158 -4.56 9.99 -19.09
N GLY A 159 -5.85 9.84 -19.39
CA GLY A 159 -6.44 10.19 -20.70
C GLY A 159 -6.16 11.65 -21.14
N GLY A 160 -5.23 11.82 -22.09
CA GLY A 160 -4.93 13.09 -22.77
C GLY A 160 -3.54 13.68 -22.51
N GLY A 161 -2.59 12.92 -21.95
CA GLY A 161 -1.28 13.45 -21.56
C GLY A 161 -1.34 14.37 -20.33
N ARG A 162 -2.48 14.36 -19.63
CA ARG A 162 -2.65 15.00 -18.32
C ARG A 162 -2.12 14.04 -17.27
N GLY A 163 -1.31 14.55 -16.36
CA GLY A 163 -0.84 13.80 -15.20
C GLY A 163 -1.97 13.26 -14.33
N GLY A 164 -1.62 12.46 -13.35
CA GLY A 164 -2.57 11.85 -12.43
C GLY A 164 -1.91 11.47 -11.11
N TRP A 165 -2.57 10.58 -10.39
CA TRP A 165 -2.16 10.15 -9.07
C TRP A 165 -1.96 8.63 -9.06
N VAL A 166 -0.84 8.19 -8.51
CA VAL A 166 -0.55 6.78 -8.23
C VAL A 166 -0.70 6.56 -6.73
N HIS A 167 -1.49 5.57 -6.35
CA HIS A 167 -1.75 5.27 -4.94
C HIS A 167 -0.72 4.28 -4.40
N VAL A 168 -0.13 4.62 -3.26
CA VAL A 168 0.75 3.72 -2.52
C VAL A 168 -0.12 2.93 -1.55
N SER A 169 -0.34 1.66 -1.89
CA SER A 169 -1.24 0.76 -1.18
C SER A 169 -0.49 -0.22 -0.28
N ASP A 170 -1.20 -0.70 0.74
CA ASP A 170 -0.78 -1.76 1.63
C ASP A 170 -0.79 -3.12 0.92
N LEU A 171 0.32 -3.86 1.02
CA LEU A 171 0.48 -5.18 0.40
C LEU A 171 -0.20 -6.32 1.19
N ARG A 172 -0.84 -6.03 2.32
CA ARG A 172 -1.70 -7.01 3.01
C ARG A 172 -2.93 -7.38 2.18
N ALA A 173 -3.42 -6.45 1.38
CA ALA A 173 -4.59 -6.58 0.52
C ALA A 173 -4.31 -5.91 -0.84
N PRO A 174 -3.42 -6.49 -1.66
CA PRO A 174 -3.03 -5.88 -2.92
C PRO A 174 -4.27 -5.78 -3.84
N PRO A 175 -4.51 -4.62 -4.48
CA PRO A 175 -5.65 -4.45 -5.36
C PRO A 175 -5.52 -5.31 -6.62
N ASP A 176 -6.66 -5.70 -7.18
CA ASP A 176 -6.72 -6.31 -8.51
C ASP A 176 -6.12 -5.37 -9.56
N TYR A 177 -5.54 -5.94 -10.62
CA TYR A 177 -4.93 -5.16 -11.70
C TYR A 177 -5.91 -4.13 -12.29
N GLY A 178 -5.48 -2.86 -12.35
CA GLY A 178 -6.29 -1.76 -12.83
C GLY A 178 -7.38 -1.26 -11.86
N ARG A 179 -7.42 -1.80 -10.62
CA ARG A 179 -8.24 -1.26 -9.53
C ARG A 179 -7.41 -0.51 -8.52
N ILE A 180 -8.09 0.36 -7.79
CA ILE A 180 -7.54 1.11 -6.66
C ILE A 180 -7.85 0.29 -5.39
N ALA A 181 -6.93 0.28 -4.43
CA ALA A 181 -7.14 -0.35 -3.13
C ALA A 181 -8.29 0.30 -2.35
N TRP A 182 -8.75 -0.36 -1.28
CA TRP A 182 -9.71 0.25 -0.38
C TRP A 182 -9.10 1.48 0.31
N PRO A 183 -9.89 2.53 0.63
CA PRO A 183 -9.37 3.74 1.26
C PRO A 183 -8.53 3.46 2.53
N GLU A 184 -8.96 2.51 3.35
CA GLU A 184 -8.26 2.06 4.57
C GLU A 184 -6.90 1.37 4.33
N ASP A 185 -6.65 0.94 3.10
CA ASP A 185 -5.44 0.26 2.66
C ASP A 185 -4.54 1.17 1.79
N ILE A 186 -4.91 2.44 1.58
CA ILE A 186 -4.08 3.41 0.87
C ILE A 186 -3.31 4.23 1.90
N PHE A 187 -1.98 4.18 1.87
CA PHE A 187 -1.15 5.05 2.70
C PHE A 187 -1.22 6.50 2.23
N GLY A 188 -1.12 6.70 0.92
CA GLY A 188 -1.13 8.01 0.29
C GLY A 188 -1.01 7.92 -1.22
N SER A 189 -0.93 9.07 -1.86
CA SER A 189 -0.91 9.21 -3.32
C SER A 189 0.27 10.06 -3.75
N LEU A 190 0.86 9.70 -4.89
CA LEU A 190 1.94 10.44 -5.54
C LEU A 190 1.46 10.99 -6.87
N GLU A 191 1.78 12.24 -7.15
CA GLU A 191 1.50 12.87 -8.43
C GLU A 191 2.51 12.42 -9.48
N VAL A 192 1.99 12.04 -10.64
CA VAL A 192 2.76 11.64 -11.82
C VAL A 192 2.33 12.47 -13.02
N ASP A 193 3.27 12.78 -13.91
CA ASP A 193 2.98 13.47 -15.16
C ASP A 193 2.41 12.52 -16.23
N GLY A 194 2.08 13.05 -17.41
CA GLY A 194 1.57 12.24 -18.53
C GLY A 194 2.57 11.23 -19.10
N ARG A 195 3.83 11.25 -18.66
CA ARG A 195 4.89 10.28 -18.99
C ARG A 195 5.12 9.26 -17.88
N GLY A 196 4.38 9.35 -16.77
CA GLY A 196 4.56 8.51 -15.59
C GLY A 196 5.76 8.90 -14.73
N GLU A 197 6.34 10.07 -14.95
CA GLU A 197 7.41 10.60 -14.10
C GLU A 197 6.79 11.30 -12.88
N PHE A 198 7.39 11.11 -11.70
CA PHE A 198 6.92 11.74 -10.47
C PHE A 198 7.16 13.26 -10.49
N VAL A 199 6.11 14.04 -10.27
CA VAL A 199 6.16 15.51 -10.26
C VAL A 199 6.81 16.00 -8.96
N GLU A 200 7.75 16.94 -9.04
CA GLU A 200 8.31 17.56 -7.83
C GLU A 200 7.26 18.45 -7.14
N GLY A 201 6.96 18.13 -5.89
CA GLY A 201 6.02 18.89 -5.06
C GLY A 201 6.68 20.08 -4.36
N GLU A 202 5.86 20.83 -3.63
CA GLU A 202 6.32 21.92 -2.79
C GLU A 202 7.26 21.38 -1.69
N GLY A 203 8.50 21.90 -1.63
CA GLY A 203 9.54 21.40 -0.72
C GLY A 203 10.56 20.44 -1.35
N GLY A 204 10.57 20.27 -2.68
CA GLY A 204 11.62 19.55 -3.41
C GLY A 204 11.57 18.03 -3.26
N VAL A 205 10.48 17.49 -2.71
CA VAL A 205 10.26 16.05 -2.63
C VAL A 205 9.55 15.58 -3.91
N ARG A 206 10.11 14.55 -4.55
CA ARG A 206 9.52 13.96 -5.76
C ARG A 206 8.19 13.28 -5.45
N GLY A 207 7.23 13.46 -6.35
CA GLY A 207 5.91 12.85 -6.36
C GLY A 207 4.82 13.57 -5.57
N ASN A 208 5.03 14.82 -5.14
CA ASN A 208 4.01 15.65 -4.46
C ASN A 208 3.08 14.86 -3.50
N TRP A 209 3.68 14.18 -2.52
CA TRP A 209 3.01 13.22 -1.66
C TRP A 209 1.76 13.79 -0.96
N GLN A 210 0.64 13.07 -1.06
CA GLN A 210 -0.59 13.35 -0.31
C GLN A 210 -0.98 12.16 0.55
N GLU A 211 -1.11 12.37 1.86
CA GLU A 211 -1.59 11.35 2.78
C GLU A 211 -3.07 11.02 2.54
N SER A 212 -3.45 9.74 2.65
CA SER A 212 -4.85 9.31 2.48
C SER A 212 -5.76 9.76 3.62
N GLY A 213 -5.21 9.87 4.84
CA GLY A 213 -5.95 10.22 6.06
C GLY A 213 -6.92 9.15 6.57
N SER A 214 -7.26 8.15 5.75
CA SER A 214 -8.19 7.06 6.08
C SER A 214 -7.53 5.71 6.37
N TYR A 215 -6.20 5.63 6.23
CA TYR A 215 -5.40 4.43 6.44
C TYR A 215 -5.54 3.86 7.86
N ARG A 216 -5.57 2.52 7.96
CA ARG A 216 -5.60 1.79 9.23
C ARG A 216 -4.45 0.80 9.30
N VAL A 217 -3.83 0.66 10.48
CA VAL A 217 -2.70 -0.26 10.67
C VAL A 217 -3.14 -1.72 10.66
N VAL A 218 -4.37 -1.99 11.10
CA VAL A 218 -4.96 -3.33 11.14
C VAL A 218 -6.38 -3.27 10.59
N THR A 219 -6.66 -4.15 9.63
CA THR A 219 -7.98 -4.36 9.03
C THR A 219 -8.42 -5.81 9.19
N ARG A 220 -9.44 -6.26 8.45
CA ARG A 220 -9.90 -7.65 8.48
C ARG A 220 -8.94 -8.59 7.76
N GLU A 221 -8.16 -8.04 6.84
CA GLU A 221 -7.21 -8.70 5.97
C GLU A 221 -5.88 -8.97 6.70
N GLY A 222 -5.59 -8.20 7.75
CA GLY A 222 -4.45 -8.44 8.63
C GLY A 222 -3.82 -7.15 9.15
N ILE A 223 -2.55 -7.26 9.51
CA ILE A 223 -1.70 -6.14 9.91
C ILE A 223 -0.95 -5.59 8.71
N LEU A 224 -0.53 -4.33 8.81
CA LEU A 224 0.20 -3.60 7.79
C LEU A 224 1.25 -4.42 7.02
N GLY A 225 1.21 -4.29 5.70
CA GLY A 225 2.09 -4.94 4.74
C GLY A 225 2.82 -3.91 3.87
N LEU A 226 4.15 -3.86 4.01
CA LEU A 226 5.01 -2.99 3.21
C LEU A 226 5.81 -3.81 2.21
N SER A 227 6.12 -3.20 1.06
CA SER A 227 7.10 -3.74 0.11
C SER A 227 8.44 -3.97 0.80
N ASP A 228 9.24 -4.90 0.28
CA ASP A 228 10.56 -5.22 0.86
C ASP A 228 11.46 -3.98 0.94
N PHE A 229 11.38 -3.11 -0.07
CA PHE A 229 12.15 -1.87 -0.13
C PHE A 229 11.68 -0.87 0.95
N LEU A 230 10.39 -0.56 1.01
CA LEU A 230 9.84 0.40 1.98
C LEU A 230 9.99 -0.12 3.42
N ARG A 231 9.81 -1.42 3.63
CA ARG A 231 10.05 -2.08 4.92
C ARG A 231 11.51 -1.92 5.35
N GLY A 232 12.46 -2.12 4.42
CA GLY A 232 13.88 -1.91 4.68
C GLY A 232 14.18 -0.48 5.14
N LYS A 233 13.65 0.52 4.42
CA LYS A 233 13.80 1.95 4.77
C LYS A 233 13.14 2.33 6.09
N LEU A 234 11.99 1.75 6.39
CA LEU A 234 11.34 1.94 7.67
C LEU A 234 12.20 1.40 8.83
N ILE A 235 12.73 0.18 8.68
CA ILE A 235 13.60 -0.42 9.71
C ILE A 235 14.88 0.39 9.90
N GLU A 236 15.50 0.88 8.83
CA GLU A 236 16.65 1.80 8.91
C GLU A 236 16.31 3.02 9.76
N ARG A 237 15.18 3.70 9.45
CA ARG A 237 14.76 4.89 10.18
C ARG A 237 14.43 4.61 11.64
N LEU A 238 13.73 3.52 11.93
CA LEU A 238 13.40 3.13 13.31
C LEU A 238 14.66 2.85 14.14
N ARG A 239 15.69 2.25 13.55
CA ARG A 239 16.99 2.03 14.23
C ARG A 239 17.73 3.32 14.53
N GLU A 240 17.61 4.34 13.68
CA GLU A 240 18.17 5.67 13.94
C GLU A 240 17.48 6.33 15.13
N GLU A 241 16.14 6.34 15.12
CA GLU A 241 15.34 6.89 16.21
C GLU A 241 15.58 6.16 17.53
N GLU A 242 15.78 4.83 17.49
CA GLU A 242 16.13 4.03 18.68
C GLU A 242 17.48 4.42 19.27
N LYS A 243 18.50 4.65 18.41
CA LYS A 243 19.81 5.14 18.86
C LYS A 243 19.73 6.53 19.49
N ILE A 244 18.88 7.40 18.94
CA ILE A 244 18.63 8.74 19.48
C ILE A 244 17.92 8.63 20.84
N ALA A 245 16.91 7.78 20.97
CA ALA A 245 16.14 7.60 22.21
C ALA A 245 16.95 6.94 23.34
N THR A 246 17.99 6.17 23.00
CA THR A 246 18.87 5.50 23.97
C THR A 246 20.04 6.38 24.43
N ARG A 247 20.32 7.47 23.72
CA ARG A 247 21.43 8.39 24.00
C ARG A 247 21.02 9.49 24.98
#